data_AF-A0A7Y1A1Z9-F1
#
_entry.id   AF-A0A7Y1A1Z9-F1
#
_cell.length_a   1.000
_cell.length_b   1.000
_cell.length_c   1.000
_cell.angle_alpha   90.00
_cell.angle_beta   90.00
_cell.angle_gamma   90.00
#
_symmetry.space_group_name_H-M   'P 1'
#
loop_
_entity.id
_entity.type
_entity.pdbx_description
1 polymer ?
#
loop_
_entity_poly.entity_id
_entity_poly.type
_entity_poly.pdbx_seq_one_letter_code
_entity_poly.pdbx_strand_id
1 'polypeptide(L)' 'MWRDTEIESVKWLRERHGDQLEIGVETTLKDEQFSELLLFVQSLRNWPQSPEFPDNERRPVAPLWVAEQTK' A
#
# COMPACT_ATOMS: atom_id res chain seq x y z
N MET A 1 -6.11 -9.93 12.05
CA MET A 1 -7.04 -8.90 11.54
C MET A 1 -6.54 -8.58 10.12
N TRP A 2 -7.31 -8.89 9.07
CA TRP A 2 -6.78 -8.90 7.68
C TRP A 2 -6.21 -7.55 7.23
N ARG A 3 -6.91 -6.44 7.51
CA ARG A 3 -6.46 -5.09 7.13
C ARG A 3 -5.08 -4.75 7.68
N ASP A 4 -4.83 -5.05 8.96
CA ASP A 4 -3.55 -4.79 9.61
C ASP A 4 -2.44 -5.63 8.97
N THR A 5 -2.73 -6.87 8.61
CA THR A 5 -1.79 -7.73 7.87
C THR A 5 -1.44 -7.13 6.50
N GLU A 6 -2.43 -6.65 5.74
CA GLU A 6 -2.18 -5.99 4.45
C GLU A 6 -1.36 -4.71 4.60
N ILE A 7 -1.68 -3.87 5.59
CA ILE A 7 -0.94 -2.63 5.86
C ILE A 7 0.52 -2.94 6.24
N GLU A 8 0.75 -3.91 7.12
CA GLU A 8 2.11 -4.31 7.52
C GLU A 8 2.89 -4.93 6.34
N SER A 9 2.21 -5.67 5.46
CA SER A 9 2.82 -6.28 4.25
C SER A 9 3.42 -5.24 3.31
N VAL A 10 2.78 -4.06 3.20
CA VAL A 10 3.23 -2.98 2.30
C VAL A 10 3.97 -1.84 3.01
N LYS A 11 4.09 -1.91 4.34
CA LYS A 11 4.75 -0.87 5.15
C LYS A 11 6.20 -0.65 4.72
N TRP A 12 6.94 -1.74 4.52
CA TRP A 12 8.35 -1.69 4.14
C TRP A 12 8.58 -0.97 2.80
N LEU A 13 7.62 -1.04 1.86
CA LEU A 13 7.70 -0.33 0.56
C LEU A 13 7.70 1.17 0.76
N ARG A 14 6.90 1.66 1.71
CA ARG A 14 6.82 3.09 2.02
C ARG A 14 8.08 3.58 2.70
N GLU A 15 8.60 2.79 3.64
CA GLU A 15 9.85 3.09 4.34
C GLU A 15 11.00 3.18 3.33
N ARG A 16 11.19 2.15 2.49
CA ARG A 16 12.22 2.15 1.45
C ARG A 16 12.13 3.35 0.51
N HIS A 17 10.93 3.66 0.01
CA HIS A 17 10.76 4.80 -0.89
C HIS A 17 11.11 6.13 -0.19
N GLY A 18 10.72 6.28 1.08
CA GLY A 18 11.12 7.42 1.91
C GLY A 18 12.62 7.52 2.09
N ASP A 19 13.27 6.40 2.44
CA ASP A 19 14.73 6.34 2.59
C ASP A 19 15.44 6.75 1.29
N GLN A 20 14.96 6.27 0.14
CA GLN A 20 15.52 6.59 -1.18
C GLN A 20 15.43 8.09 -1.51
N LEU A 21 14.28 8.70 -1.22
CA LEU A 21 14.08 10.14 -1.39
C LEU A 21 14.99 10.95 -0.46
N GLU A 22 15.15 10.51 0.79
CA GLU A 22 15.98 11.19 1.79
C GLU A 22 17.46 11.20 1.40
N ILE A 23 17.98 10.08 0.90
CA ILE A 23 19.38 9.97 0.45
C ILE A 23 19.59 10.46 -1.00
N GLY A 24 18.53 10.88 -1.69
CA GLY A 24 18.57 11.43 -3.05
C GLY A 24 18.98 10.41 -4.13
N VAL A 25 18.69 9.13 -3.93
CA VAL A 25 18.93 8.09 -4.95
C VAL A 25 17.70 7.90 -5.82
N GLU A 26 17.89 7.26 -6.98
CA GLU A 26 16.78 6.86 -7.83
C GLU A 26 15.83 5.92 -7.07
N THR A 27 14.55 6.27 -7.07
CA THR A 27 13.51 5.49 -6.39
C THR A 27 13.23 4.20 -7.16
N THR A 28 13.10 3.08 -6.45
CA THR A 28 12.74 1.80 -7.09
C THR A 28 11.29 1.82 -7.59
N LEU A 29 10.43 2.59 -6.92
CA LEU A 29 9.06 2.83 -7.33
C LEU A 29 8.96 4.14 -8.09
N LYS A 30 8.11 4.16 -9.12
CA LYS A 30 7.67 5.40 -9.77
C LYS A 30 6.78 6.20 -8.85
N ASP A 31 6.72 7.51 -9.02
CA ASP A 31 5.80 8.39 -8.28
C ASP A 31 4.33 7.94 -8.37
N GLU A 32 3.91 7.44 -9.53
CA GLU A 32 2.57 6.89 -9.75
C GLU A 32 2.33 5.66 -8.87
N GLN A 33 3.27 4.70 -8.84
CA GLN A 33 3.18 3.51 -7.99
C GLN A 33 3.16 3.88 -6.52
N PHE A 34 4.02 4.82 -6.10
CA PHE A 34 4.03 5.27 -4.72
C PHE A 34 2.69 5.92 -4.33
N SER A 35 2.12 6.74 -5.21
CA SER A 35 0.80 7.35 -4.99
C SER A 35 -0.31 6.31 -4.89
N GLU A 36 -0.33 5.31 -5.77
CA GLU A 36 -1.28 4.18 -5.71
C GLU A 36 -1.16 3.42 -4.38
N LEU A 37 0.06 3.19 -3.90
CA LEU A 37 0.31 2.54 -2.62
C LEU A 37 -0.27 3.36 -1.45
N LEU A 38 -0.09 4.68 -1.47
CA LEU A 38 -0.68 5.55 -0.43
C LEU A 38 -2.21 5.47 -0.43
N LEU A 39 -2.84 5.51 -1.61
CA LEU A 39 -4.28 5.41 -1.78
C LEU A 39 -4.81 4.04 -1.35
N PHE A 40 -4.10 2.96 -1.66
CA PHE A 40 -4.42 1.62 -1.21
C PHE A 40 -4.40 1.51 0.31
N VAL A 41 -3.33 1.96 0.98
CA VAL A 41 -3.23 1.95 2.45
C VAL A 41 -4.32 2.81 3.10
N GLN A 42 -4.63 3.97 2.51
CA GLN A 42 -5.73 4.80 2.98
C GLN A 42 -7.09 4.10 2.83
N SER A 43 -7.33 3.42 1.72
CA SER A 43 -8.54 2.62 1.49
C SER A 43 -8.69 1.48 2.51
N LEU A 44 -7.60 0.79 2.84
CA LEU A 44 -7.58 -0.23 3.90
C LEU A 44 -7.92 0.36 5.28
N ARG A 45 -7.42 1.57 5.58
CA ARG A 45 -7.73 2.26 6.84
C ARG A 45 -9.19 2.68 6.93
N ASN A 46 -9.75 3.16 5.82
CA ASN A 46 -11.14 3.58 5.70
C ASN A 46 -12.12 2.40 5.56
N TRP A 47 -11.65 1.19 5.22
CA TRP A 47 -12.48 -0.01 5.03
C TRP A 47 -13.53 -0.27 6.14
N PRO A 48 -13.22 -0.26 7.46
CA PRO A 48 -14.22 -0.49 8.50
C PRO A 48 -15.26 0.63 8.63
N GLN A 49 -15.01 1.80 8.02
CA GLN A 49 -15.95 2.91 7.95
C GLN A 49 -16.70 2.95 6.60
N SER A 50 -16.32 2.10 5.64
CA SER A 50 -16.98 2.01 4.35
C SER A 50 -18.37 1.38 4.50
N PRO A 51 -19.39 1.86 3.77
CA PRO A 51 -20.70 1.22 3.74
C PRO A 51 -20.68 -0.22 3.20
N GLU A 52 -19.61 -0.60 2.49
CA GLU A 52 -19.43 -1.94 1.94
C GLU A 52 -18.87 -2.94 2.96
N PHE A 53 -18.47 -2.50 4.16
CA PHE A 53 -18.01 -3.39 5.21
C PHE A 53 -19.16 -4.27 5.74
N PRO A 54 -18.95 -5.59 5.96
CA PRO A 54 -17.70 -6.36 5.92
C PRO A 54 -17.51 -7.19 4.63
N ASP A 55 -18.09 -6.79 3.50
CA ASP A 55 -18.09 -7.58 2.27
C ASP A 55 -16.66 -7.86 1.78
N ASN A 56 -16.33 -9.15 1.67
CA ASN A 56 -15.00 -9.58 1.27
C ASN A 56 -14.71 -9.24 -0.20
N GLU A 57 -15.72 -9.22 -1.05
CA GLU A 57 -15.58 -8.94 -2.49
C GLU A 57 -15.33 -7.46 -2.78
N ARG A 58 -15.69 -6.59 -1.83
CA ARG A 58 -15.50 -5.13 -1.92
C ARG A 58 -14.25 -4.64 -1.20
N ARG A 59 -13.45 -5.55 -0.64
CA ARG A 59 -12.20 -5.19 0.03
C ARG A 59 -11.24 -4.50 -0.95
N PRO A 60 -10.52 -3.46 -0.50
CA PRO A 60 -9.46 -2.86 -1.31
C PRO A 60 -8.45 -3.94 -1.72
N VAL A 61 -8.10 -3.95 -3.01
CA VAL A 61 -7.13 -4.89 -3.58
C VAL A 61 -5.82 -4.15 -3.84
N ALA A 62 -4.71 -4.76 -3.45
CA ALA A 62 -3.39 -4.20 -3.71
C ALA A 62 -3.14 -4.11 -5.23
N PRO A 63 -2.49 -3.05 -5.73
CA PRO A 63 -2.04 -2.99 -7.10
C PRO A 63 -1.15 -4.19 -7.44
N LEU A 64 -1.26 -4.73 -8.67
CA LEU A 64 -0.53 -5.93 -9.09
C LEU A 64 0.98 -5.79 -8.90
N TRP A 65 1.53 -4.60 -9.14
CA TRP A 65 2.95 -4.34 -9.00
C TRP A 65 3.46 -4.49 -7.57
N VAL A 66 2.60 -4.34 -6.55
CA VAL A 66 2.96 -4.57 -5.15
C VAL A 66 3.35 -6.03 -4.93
N ALA A 67 2.65 -6.96 -5.59
CA ALA A 67 2.99 -8.38 -5.53
C ALA A 67 4.30 -8.71 -6.27
N GLU A 68 4.71 -7.87 -7.23
CA GLU A 68 6.01 -7.98 -7.91
C GLU A 68 7.17 -7.51 -7.02
N GLN A 69 6.89 -6.82 -5.91
CA GLN A 69 7.91 -6.33 -5.00
C GLN A 69 8.35 -7.43 -4.02
N THR A 70 9.56 -7.95 -4.23
CA THR A 70 10.18 -8.90 -3.29
C THR A 70 10.91 -8.14 -2.18
N LYS A 71 10.69 -8.56 -0.93
CA LYS A 71 11.39 -8.05 0.25
C LYS A 71 12.80 -8.64 0.35
#